data_AF-A0A117I750-F1
#
_entry.id   AF-A0A117I750-F1
#
_cell.length_a   1.000
_cell.length_b   1.000
_cell.length_c   1.000
_cell.angle_alpha   90.00
_cell.angle_beta   90.00
_cell.angle_gamma   90.00
#
_symmetry.space_group_name_H-M   'P 1'
#
loop_
_entity.id
_entity.type
_entity.pdbx_description
1 polymer ?
#
loop_
_entity_poly.entity_id
_entity_poly.type
_entity_poly.pdbx_seq_one_letter_code
_entity_poly.pdbx_strand_id
1 'polypeptide(L)'
;MSTPQLPPGDADEVFVGVCFAVKFDKTDIGKFSSCEGFGLEVVMEQREEGGNNGLVWQLPTRMKYSNIKLTRPVGPDSAKLTKWIVKALNGLTPTTGEIKAMDAAGNPVMTWQLEGVVPVRWTGPSLNLDSPKVFTETLEIAHHGFTPEKGSPNG
;
A
#
# COMPACT_ATOMS: atom_id res chain seq x y z
N MET A 1 -14.29 -37.64 -2.42
CA MET A 1 -14.11 -36.60 -3.45
C MET A 1 -12.81 -35.90 -3.12
N SER A 2 -11.77 -36.11 -3.92
CA SER A 2 -10.45 -35.53 -3.67
C SER A 2 -10.43 -34.10 -4.20
N THR A 3 -10.11 -33.14 -3.34
CA THR A 3 -9.86 -31.75 -3.71
C THR A 3 -8.71 -31.71 -4.73
N PRO A 4 -8.84 -31.02 -5.87
CA PRO A 4 -7.69 -30.80 -6.72
C PRO A 4 -6.71 -29.88 -5.98
N GLN A 5 -5.51 -30.39 -5.70
CA GLN A 5 -4.41 -29.56 -5.24
C GLN A 5 -3.79 -28.92 -6.49
N LEU A 6 -3.82 -27.58 -6.55
CA LEU A 6 -3.16 -26.82 -7.61
C LEU A 6 -1.66 -27.16 -7.63
N PRO A 7 -1.05 -27.31 -8.82
CA PRO A 7 0.39 -27.48 -8.95
C PRO A 7 1.15 -26.27 -8.39
N PRO A 8 2.44 -26.42 -8.03
CA PRO A 8 3.27 -25.29 -7.59
C PRO A 8 3.26 -24.23 -8.70
N GLY A 9 2.83 -23.00 -8.37
CA GLY A 9 2.64 -21.93 -9.37
C GLY A 9 3.92 -21.66 -10.15
N ASP A 10 3.80 -21.70 -11.48
CA ASP A 10 4.85 -21.27 -12.40
C ASP A 10 5.14 -19.78 -12.15
N ALA A 11 6.42 -19.42 -12.13
CA ALA A 11 6.89 -18.05 -11.83
C ALA A 11 6.42 -16.96 -12.82
N ASP A 12 5.73 -17.34 -13.90
CA ASP A 12 5.21 -16.46 -14.95
C ASP A 12 3.67 -16.26 -14.90
N GLU A 13 3.01 -16.69 -13.81
CA GLU A 13 1.56 -16.58 -13.68
C GLU A 13 1.09 -15.12 -13.47
N VAL A 14 0.15 -14.66 -14.31
CA VAL A 14 -0.49 -13.35 -14.18
C VAL A 14 -1.75 -13.50 -13.34
N PHE A 15 -1.80 -12.79 -12.22
CA PHE A 15 -2.93 -12.83 -11.31
C PHE A 15 -3.89 -11.67 -11.51
N VAL A 16 -5.19 -11.94 -11.36
CA VAL A 16 -6.23 -10.91 -11.28
C VAL A 16 -6.48 -10.60 -9.81
N GLY A 17 -6.02 -9.42 -9.37
CA GLY A 17 -6.28 -8.93 -8.02
C GLY A 17 -7.72 -8.48 -7.85
N VAL A 18 -8.38 -8.90 -6.75
CA VAL A 18 -9.78 -8.54 -6.46
C VAL A 18 -9.93 -7.58 -5.28
N CYS A 19 -8.98 -7.56 -4.35
CA CYS A 19 -8.98 -6.64 -3.21
C CYS A 19 -7.58 -6.52 -2.58
N PHE A 20 -7.46 -5.57 -1.65
CA PHE A 20 -6.23 -5.32 -0.90
C PHE A 20 -6.45 -5.56 0.60
N ALA A 21 -5.79 -6.55 1.20
CA ALA A 21 -5.82 -6.74 2.65
C ALA A 21 -4.76 -5.85 3.31
N VAL A 22 -5.13 -5.08 4.33
CA VAL A 22 -4.27 -4.06 4.94
C VAL A 22 -4.12 -4.29 6.44
N LYS A 23 -2.89 -4.18 6.94
CA LYS A 23 -2.57 -4.19 8.37
C LYS A 23 -1.66 -3.03 8.72
N PHE A 24 -1.87 -2.43 9.90
CA PHE A 24 -0.97 -1.44 10.48
C PHE A 24 -0.62 -1.82 11.92
N ASP A 25 0.66 -1.81 12.30
CA ASP A 25 1.15 -2.19 13.65
C ASP A 25 0.52 -3.49 14.18
N LYS A 26 0.44 -4.53 13.35
CA LYS A 26 -0.19 -5.83 13.65
C LYS A 26 -1.73 -5.80 13.82
N THR A 27 -2.36 -4.63 13.69
CA THR A 27 -3.82 -4.52 13.66
C THR A 27 -4.31 -4.79 12.26
N ASP A 28 -5.19 -5.78 12.11
CA ASP A 28 -5.89 -6.02 10.86
C ASP A 28 -6.93 -4.92 10.62
N ILE A 29 -6.70 -4.12 9.59
CA ILE A 29 -7.56 -3.00 9.21
C ILE A 29 -8.67 -3.48 8.27
N GLY A 30 -8.55 -4.68 7.69
CA GLY A 30 -9.52 -5.26 6.79
C GLY A 30 -9.14 -5.08 5.32
N LYS A 31 -10.13 -5.28 4.45
CA LYS A 31 -9.96 -5.29 2.99
C LYS A 31 -10.41 -3.99 2.35
N PHE A 32 -9.69 -3.57 1.30
CA PHE A 32 -9.99 -2.40 0.49
C PHE A 32 -10.25 -2.79 -0.96
N SER A 33 -11.16 -2.08 -1.61
CA SER A 33 -11.53 -2.30 -3.01
C SER A 33 -10.61 -1.58 -3.98
N SER A 34 -9.93 -0.51 -3.55
CA SER A 34 -8.87 0.13 -4.34
C SER A 34 -7.67 0.52 -3.48
N CYS A 35 -6.50 0.45 -4.11
CA CYS A 35 -5.23 0.91 -3.58
C CYS A 35 -4.48 1.63 -4.71
N GLU A 36 -4.26 2.92 -4.54
CA GLU A 36 -3.61 3.80 -5.51
C GLU A 36 -2.36 4.44 -4.87
N GLY A 37 -1.44 4.94 -5.70
CA GLY A 37 -0.32 5.73 -5.20
C GLY A 37 0.92 4.94 -4.79
N PHE A 38 1.08 3.69 -5.25
CA PHE A 38 2.36 2.98 -5.18
C PHE A 38 3.38 3.62 -6.14
N GLY A 39 3.98 4.73 -5.71
CA GLY A 39 4.96 5.48 -6.48
C GLY A 39 6.26 5.66 -5.71
N LEU A 40 7.38 5.43 -6.41
CA LEU A 40 8.72 5.80 -5.97
C LEU A 40 9.38 6.57 -7.11
N GLU A 41 9.84 7.78 -6.82
CA GLU A 41 10.62 8.62 -7.73
C GLU A 41 12.00 8.85 -7.14
N VAL A 42 13.05 8.57 -7.92
CA VAL A 42 14.42 8.97 -7.58
C VAL A 42 14.68 10.32 -8.24
N VAL A 43 14.90 11.35 -7.43
CA VAL A 43 15.22 12.68 -7.94
C VAL A 43 16.67 12.70 -8.41
N MET A 44 16.87 12.97 -9.70
CA MET A 44 18.17 13.01 -10.34
C MET A 44 18.67 14.46 -10.48
N GLU A 45 19.94 14.69 -10.16
CA GLU A 45 20.67 15.92 -10.46
C GLU A 45 21.59 15.69 -11.65
N GLN A 46 21.63 16.63 -12.59
CA GLN A 46 22.49 16.55 -13.76
C GLN A 46 23.71 17.43 -13.61
N ARG A 47 24.89 16.89 -13.92
CA ARG A 47 26.15 17.63 -13.84
C ARG A 47 26.97 17.47 -15.11
N GLU A 48 27.36 18.59 -15.68
CA GLU A 48 28.28 18.67 -16.81
C GLU A 48 29.70 18.97 -16.30
N GLU A 49 30.68 18.29 -16.88
CA GLU A 49 32.10 18.49 -16.57
C GLU A 49 32.82 19.06 -17.79
N GLY A 50 33.51 20.18 -17.61
CA GLY A 50 34.29 20.80 -18.67
C GLY A 50 35.35 19.84 -19.22
N GLY A 51 35.49 19.78 -20.54
CA GLY A 51 36.41 18.86 -21.22
C GLY A 51 35.81 17.48 -21.52
N ASN A 52 34.62 17.16 -20.99
CA ASN A 52 33.86 15.97 -21.35
C ASN A 52 32.55 16.36 -22.05
N ASN A 53 32.58 16.46 -23.38
CA ASN A 53 31.43 16.86 -24.19
C ASN A 53 30.53 15.67 -24.62
N GLY A 54 30.84 14.45 -24.16
CA GLY A 54 30.16 13.22 -24.58
C GLY A 54 29.21 12.63 -23.54
N LEU A 55 29.23 13.15 -22.31
CA LEU A 55 28.51 12.56 -21.19
C LEU A 55 28.05 13.64 -20.20
N VAL A 56 26.80 13.53 -19.76
CA VAL A 56 26.25 14.28 -18.61
C VAL A 56 26.07 13.32 -17.45
N TRP A 57 26.62 13.65 -16.29
CA TRP A 57 26.48 12.83 -15.08
C TRP A 57 25.04 12.90 -14.57
N GLN A 58 24.47 11.74 -14.26
CA GLN A 58 23.15 11.60 -13.63
C GLN A 58 23.36 11.16 -12.18
N LEU A 59 23.12 12.05 -11.22
CA LEU A 59 23.42 11.86 -9.82
C LEU A 59 22.11 11.68 -9.02
N PRO A 60 21.80 10.47 -8.51
CA PRO A 60 20.65 10.28 -7.62
C PRO A 60 20.81 11.08 -6.33
N THR A 61 19.77 11.83 -5.95
CA THR A 61 19.81 12.68 -4.73
C THR A 61 18.94 12.13 -3.61
N ARG A 62 17.63 12.02 -3.83
CA ARG A 62 16.66 11.56 -2.83
C ARG A 62 15.55 10.76 -3.46
N MET A 63 14.93 9.90 -2.65
CA MET A 63 13.72 9.18 -3.01
C MET A 63 12.49 9.96 -2.54
N LYS A 64 11.46 10.05 -3.38
CA LYS A 64 10.13 10.51 -3.01
C LYS A 64 9.16 9.36 -3.11
N TYR A 65 8.36 9.17 -2.07
CA TYR A 65 7.28 8.20 -2.05
C TYR A 65 5.95 8.94 -2.20
N SER A 66 5.10 8.44 -3.08
CA SER A 66 3.74 8.97 -3.23
C SER A 66 2.87 8.53 -2.05
N ASN A 67 1.90 9.36 -1.68
CA ASN A 67 0.88 8.95 -0.72
C ASN A 67 0.08 7.78 -1.28
N ILE A 68 -0.21 6.79 -0.44
CA ILE A 68 -1.06 5.66 -0.80
C ILE A 68 -2.49 5.99 -0.41
N LYS A 69 -3.42 5.78 -1.35
CA LYS A 69 -4.85 6.02 -1.15
C LYS A 69 -5.61 4.71 -1.21
N LEU A 70 -6.29 4.39 -0.12
CA LEU A 70 -7.04 3.16 0.11
C LEU A 70 -8.53 3.48 0.19
N THR A 71 -9.35 2.86 -0.67
CA THR A 71 -10.81 3.09 -0.69
C THR A 71 -11.56 1.80 -0.48
N ARG A 72 -12.64 1.85 0.30
CA ARG A 72 -13.55 0.72 0.51
C ARG A 72 -14.97 1.16 0.83
N PRO A 73 -15.96 0.25 0.71
CA PRO A 73 -17.26 0.41 1.34
C PRO A 73 -17.14 0.43 2.87
N VAL A 74 -18.02 1.20 3.53
CA VAL A 74 -18.16 1.22 4.99
C VAL A 74 -18.67 -0.13 5.48
N GLY A 75 -18.10 -0.63 6.58
CA GLY A 75 -18.46 -1.93 7.14
C GLY A 75 -17.90 -2.16 8.54
N PRO A 76 -17.90 -3.42 9.04
CA PRO A 76 -17.45 -3.75 10.39
C PRO A 76 -16.01 -3.31 10.69
N ASP A 77 -15.14 -3.33 9.67
CA ASP A 77 -13.74 -2.93 9.80
C ASP A 77 -13.52 -1.41 9.82
N SER A 78 -14.55 -0.60 9.52
CA SER A 78 -14.47 0.88 9.57
C SER A 78 -14.14 1.39 10.98
N ALA A 79 -14.65 0.73 12.02
CA ALA A 79 -14.31 1.07 13.40
C ALA A 79 -12.84 0.79 13.75
N LYS A 80 -12.23 -0.24 13.16
CA LYS A 80 -10.81 -0.56 13.37
C LYS A 80 -9.92 0.50 12.75
N LEU A 81 -10.26 0.94 11.54
CA LEU A 81 -9.55 2.01 10.83
C LEU A 81 -9.58 3.32 11.62
N THR A 82 -10.75 3.79 12.02
CA THR A 82 -10.87 5.06 12.76
C THR A 82 -10.15 4.99 14.12
N LYS A 83 -10.21 3.84 14.80
CA LYS A 83 -9.43 3.61 16.03
C LYS A 83 -7.92 3.69 15.79
N TRP A 84 -7.42 3.10 14.70
CA TRP A 84 -6.01 3.21 14.33
C TRP A 84 -5.62 4.67 14.02
N ILE A 85 -6.45 5.41 13.28
CA ILE A 85 -6.22 6.84 12.99
C ILE A 85 -6.08 7.64 14.30
N VAL A 86 -7.05 7.51 15.21
CA VAL A 86 -7.01 8.23 16.50
C VAL A 86 -5.78 7.85 17.32
N LYS A 87 -5.39 6.56 17.32
CA LYS A 87 -4.17 6.11 17.98
C LYS A 87 -2.91 6.72 17.34
N ALA A 88 -2.82 6.72 16.01
CA ALA A 88 -1.68 7.26 15.28
C ALA A 88 -1.55 8.79 15.47
N LEU A 89 -2.66 9.52 15.60
CA LEU A 89 -2.65 10.95 15.91
C LEU A 89 -2.23 11.25 17.35
N ASN A 90 -2.56 10.37 18.30
CA ASN A 90 -2.15 10.47 19.69
C ASN A 90 -0.68 10.05 19.86
N GLY A 91 0.23 11.00 19.63
CA GLY A 91 1.68 10.83 19.78
C GLY A 91 2.46 10.78 18.46
N LEU A 92 1.76 10.81 17.31
CA LEU A 92 2.32 10.89 15.95
C LEU A 92 3.49 9.92 15.73
N THR A 93 3.39 8.72 16.31
CA THR A 93 4.41 7.69 16.20
C THR A 93 4.24 6.99 14.85
N PRO A 94 5.25 7.02 13.98
CA PRO A 94 5.19 6.30 12.70
C PRO A 94 4.97 4.81 12.92
N THR A 95 4.16 4.19 12.07
CA THR A 95 3.71 2.80 12.20
C THR A 95 4.29 1.92 11.09
N THR A 96 4.25 0.60 11.23
CA THR A 96 4.53 -0.30 10.10
C THR A 96 3.24 -0.65 9.37
N GLY A 97 3.32 -0.85 8.06
CA GLY A 97 2.18 -1.23 7.23
C GLY A 97 2.44 -2.45 6.36
N GLU A 98 1.42 -3.27 6.18
CA GLU A 98 1.41 -4.41 5.27
C GLU A 98 0.20 -4.26 4.35
N ILE A 99 0.43 -4.24 3.03
CA ILE A 99 -0.62 -4.25 2.02
C ILE A 99 -0.45 -5.50 1.17
N LYS A 100 -1.50 -6.30 1.02
CA LYS A 100 -1.50 -7.51 0.19
C LYS A 100 -2.50 -7.41 -0.93
N ALA A 101 -2.07 -7.58 -2.17
CA ALA A 101 -2.99 -7.85 -3.27
C ALA A 101 -3.47 -9.30 -3.17
N MET A 102 -4.78 -9.50 -3.24
CA MET A 102 -5.40 -10.82 -3.06
C MET A 102 -6.03 -11.30 -4.38
N ASP A 103 -5.89 -12.58 -4.70
CA ASP A 103 -6.61 -13.22 -5.80
C ASP A 103 -8.08 -13.50 -5.45
N ALA A 104 -8.84 -14.02 -6.42
CA ALA A 104 -10.24 -14.40 -6.23
C ALA A 104 -10.46 -15.54 -5.22
N ALA A 105 -9.45 -16.39 -4.99
CA ALA A 105 -9.48 -17.45 -3.99
C ALA A 105 -9.16 -16.94 -2.56
N GLY A 106 -8.75 -15.68 -2.42
CA GLY A 106 -8.37 -15.07 -1.16
C GLY A 106 -6.93 -15.35 -0.74
N ASN A 107 -6.06 -15.80 -1.65
CA ASN A 107 -4.63 -15.94 -1.41
C ASN A 107 -3.88 -14.64 -1.73
N PRO A 108 -2.83 -14.31 -0.96
CA PRO A 108 -2.00 -13.16 -1.29
C PRO A 108 -1.15 -13.45 -2.52
N VAL A 109 -1.29 -12.60 -3.52
CA VAL A 109 -0.48 -12.62 -4.76
C VAL A 109 0.82 -11.86 -4.56
N MET A 110 0.74 -10.70 -3.91
CA MET A 110 1.87 -9.82 -3.68
C MET A 110 1.71 -9.13 -2.34
N THR A 111 2.81 -8.95 -1.62
CA THR A 111 2.85 -8.26 -0.32
C THR A 111 3.83 -7.09 -0.39
N TRP A 112 3.37 -5.90 -0.03
CA TRP A 112 4.22 -4.73 0.19
C TRP A 112 4.30 -4.43 1.67
N GLN A 113 5.52 -4.37 2.20
CA GLN A 113 5.80 -3.94 3.56
C GLN A 113 6.25 -2.48 3.53
N LEU A 114 5.62 -1.65 4.37
CA LEU A 114 5.80 -0.22 4.45
C LEU A 114 6.38 0.17 5.81
N GLU A 115 7.29 1.13 5.80
CA GLU A 115 7.88 1.71 7.01
C GLU A 115 7.44 3.16 7.19
N GLY A 116 7.30 3.58 8.44
CA GLY A 116 7.02 4.98 8.77
C GLY A 116 5.65 5.46 8.31
N VAL A 117 4.65 4.58 8.34
CA VAL A 117 3.29 4.87 7.88
C VAL A 117 2.60 5.84 8.83
N VAL A 118 2.06 6.92 8.27
CA VAL A 118 1.28 7.93 8.99
C VAL A 118 -0.01 8.27 8.24
N PRO A 119 -1.15 8.44 8.94
CA PRO A 119 -2.37 8.90 8.31
C PRO A 119 -2.22 10.36 7.86
N VAL A 120 -2.54 10.64 6.59
CA VAL A 120 -2.56 12.00 6.03
C VAL A 120 -3.98 12.55 6.04
N ARG A 121 -4.95 11.75 5.62
CA ARG A 121 -6.35 12.16 5.52
C ARG A 121 -7.28 10.95 5.58
N TRP A 122 -8.43 11.13 6.22
CA TRP A 122 -9.55 10.20 6.10
C TRP A 122 -10.80 10.96 5.68
N THR A 123 -11.49 10.42 4.68
CA THR A 123 -12.76 10.93 4.17
C THR A 123 -13.81 9.85 4.38
N GLY A 124 -14.78 10.11 5.26
CA GLY A 124 -15.92 9.24 5.49
C GLY A 124 -16.97 9.33 4.36
N PRO A 125 -18.06 8.55 4.48
CA PRO A 125 -19.12 8.54 3.48
C PRO A 125 -19.90 9.84 3.45
N SER A 126 -20.37 10.22 2.26
CA SER A 126 -21.41 11.25 2.12
C SER A 126 -22.76 10.65 2.47
N LEU A 127 -23.46 11.26 3.43
CA LEU A 127 -24.76 10.81 3.92
C LEU A 127 -25.84 11.69 3.30
N ASN A 128 -26.38 11.27 2.14
CA ASN A 128 -27.52 11.90 1.50
C ASN A 128 -28.61 10.85 1.23
N LEU A 129 -29.80 11.04 1.79
CA LEU A 129 -30.93 10.11 1.67
C LEU A 129 -31.65 10.19 0.31
N ASP A 130 -31.49 11.29 -0.42
CA ASP A 130 -32.15 11.50 -1.72
C ASP A 130 -31.43 10.75 -2.87
N SER A 131 -30.20 10.30 -2.64
CA SER A 131 -29.40 9.55 -3.62
C SER A 131 -28.78 8.31 -2.98
N PRO A 132 -29.50 7.17 -2.97
CA PRO A 132 -28.98 5.93 -2.40
C PRO A 132 -27.71 5.48 -3.11
N LYS A 133 -26.60 5.42 -2.38
CA LYS A 133 -25.30 4.96 -2.86
C LYS A 133 -24.64 4.10 -1.79
N VAL A 134 -23.74 3.22 -2.21
CA VAL A 134 -22.87 2.50 -1.27
C VAL A 134 -22.02 3.53 -0.52
N PHE A 135 -22.08 3.50 0.80
CA PHE A 135 -21.24 4.35 1.64
C PHE A 135 -19.78 3.92 1.48
N THR A 136 -18.92 4.85 1.08
CA THR A 136 -17.50 4.61 0.91
C THR A 136 -16.69 5.44 1.88
N GLU A 137 -15.55 4.91 2.29
CA GLU A 137 -14.54 5.64 3.03
C GLU A 137 -13.19 5.55 2.30
N THR A 138 -12.39 6.60 2.46
CA THR A 138 -11.05 6.70 1.86
C THR A 138 -10.04 7.07 2.93
N LEU A 139 -8.97 6.28 3.03
CA LEU A 139 -7.78 6.60 3.81
C LEU A 139 -6.66 7.00 2.87
N GLU A 140 -5.96 8.07 3.19
CA GLU A 140 -4.71 8.47 2.57
C GLU A 140 -3.59 8.38 3.61
N ILE A 141 -2.49 7.71 3.27
CA ILE A 141 -1.32 7.55 4.13
C ILE A 141 -0.05 8.05 3.42
N ALA A 142 0.88 8.57 4.21
CA ALA A 142 2.27 8.76 3.79
C ALA A 142 3.13 7.65 4.41
N HIS A 143 4.27 7.36 3.78
CA HIS A 143 5.20 6.34 4.24
C HIS A 143 6.65 6.73 3.89
N HIS A 144 7.61 6.15 4.59
CA HIS A 144 9.04 6.39 4.39
C HIS A 144 9.72 5.38 3.47
N GLY A 145 8.96 4.45 2.92
CA GLY A 145 9.41 3.56 1.86
C GLY A 145 8.92 2.14 2.03
N PHE A 146 9.52 1.25 1.24
CA PHE A 146 9.27 -0.18 1.27
C PHE A 146 10.41 -0.86 2.02
N THR A 147 10.08 -1.68 3.02
CA THR A 147 11.08 -2.56 3.62
C THR A 147 11.20 -3.81 2.76
N PRO A 148 12.42 -4.24 2.40
CA PRO A 148 12.60 -5.52 1.77
C PRO A 148 11.97 -6.58 2.67
N GLU A 149 11.19 -7.48 2.07
CA GLU A 149 10.72 -8.66 2.77
C GLU A 149 11.95 -9.34 3.39
N LYS A 150 11.90 -9.66 4.69
CA LYS A 150 12.94 -10.50 5.27
C LYS A 150 12.91 -11.81 4.50
N GLY A 151 13.84 -11.97 3.55
CA GLY A 151 14.05 -13.22 2.86
C GLY A 151 14.14 -14.31 3.91
N SER A 152 13.31 -15.35 3.74
CA SER A 152 13.45 -16.56 4.54
C SER A 152 14.90 -17.04 4.40
N PRO A 153 15.61 -17.39 5.49
CA PRO A 153 17.06 -17.60 5.47
C PRO A 153 17.52 -18.88 4.75
N ASN A 154 16.74 -19.43 3.83
CA ASN A 154 17.09 -20.65 3.10
C ASN A 154 16.90 -20.45 1.60
N GLY A 155 17.99 -20.06 0.94
CA GLY A 155 18.28 -20.24 -0.48
C GLY A 155 19.74 -20.61 -0.61
#